data_AF-A0A7C4DD62-F1
#
_entry.id   AF-A0A7C4DD62-F1
#
_cell.length_a   1.000
_cell.length_b   1.000
_cell.length_c   1.000
_cell.angle_alpha   90.00
_cell.angle_beta   90.00
_cell.angle_gamma   90.00
#
_symmetry.space_group_name_H-M   'P 1'
#
loop_
_entity.id
_entity.type
_entity.pdbx_description
1 polymer ?
#
loop_
_entity_poly.entity_id
_entity_poly.type
_entity_poly.pdbx_seq_one_letter_code
_entity_poly.pdbx_strand_id
1 'polypeptide(L)' 'MVKFSICNELFKGWSLSEIFNFVSKLGYHAVELAPFTIIDDVREVSPSKREAIRRLATQHGLKIAGLHWLLVKP' A
#
# COMPACT_ATOMS: atom_id res chain seq x y z
N MET A 1 -18.64 10.80 -8.85
CA MET A 1 -18.42 9.34 -8.83
C MET A 1 -17.75 8.97 -7.51
N VAL A 2 -18.25 7.94 -6.82
CA VAL A 2 -17.70 7.47 -5.54
C VAL A 2 -16.37 6.73 -5.79
N LYS A 3 -15.38 6.94 -4.93
CA LYS A 3 -14.07 6.28 -4.99
C LYS A 3 -13.91 5.37 -3.77
N PHE A 4 -13.39 4.18 -4.00
CA PHE A 4 -13.17 3.19 -2.94
C PHE A 4 -11.68 2.92 -2.74
N SER A 5 -11.31 2.76 -1.47
CA SER A 5 -9.99 2.29 -1.04
C SER A 5 -10.10 1.00 -0.25
N ILE A 6 -9.01 0.24 -0.18
CA ILE A 6 -8.88 -0.97 0.62
C ILE A 6 -7.56 -0.96 1.38
N CYS A 7 -7.54 -1.52 2.57
CA CYS A 7 -6.34 -1.66 3.38
C CYS A 7 -5.48 -2.85 2.88
N ASN A 8 -4.17 -2.66 2.81
CA ASN A 8 -3.25 -3.72 2.40
C ASN A 8 -3.07 -4.83 3.47
N GLU A 9 -3.37 -4.56 4.74
CA GLU A 9 -3.27 -5.52 5.85
C GLU A 9 -4.15 -6.77 5.66
N LEU A 10 -5.28 -6.62 4.94
CA LEU A 10 -6.19 -7.72 4.64
C LEU A 10 -5.50 -8.86 3.86
N PHE A 11 -4.37 -8.58 3.20
CA PHE A 11 -3.64 -9.49 2.34
C PHE A 11 -2.38 -10.01 3.02
N LYS A 12 -2.54 -10.62 4.20
CA LYS A 12 -1.42 -11.13 5.01
C LYS A 12 -0.55 -12.10 4.20
N GLY A 13 0.75 -11.80 4.13
CA GLY A 13 1.75 -12.62 3.43
C GLY A 13 1.88 -12.34 1.93
N TRP A 14 1.11 -11.41 1.38
CA TRP A 14 1.22 -11.02 -0.03
C TRP A 14 2.20 -9.86 -0.19
N SER A 15 2.91 -9.82 -1.32
CA SER A 15 3.69 -8.66 -1.72
C SER A 15 2.78 -7.52 -2.17
N LEU A 16 3.24 -6.27 -2.04
CA LEU A 16 2.48 -5.11 -2.54
C LEU A 16 2.17 -5.21 -4.04
N SER A 17 3.02 -5.87 -4.83
CA SER A 17 2.77 -6.07 -6.26
C SER A 17 1.57 -6.99 -6.50
N GLU A 18 1.45 -8.08 -5.74
CA GLU A 18 0.31 -9.00 -5.84
C GLU A 18 -0.97 -8.30 -5.41
N ILE A 19 -0.91 -7.55 -4.29
CA ILE A 19 -2.04 -6.78 -3.78
C ILE A 19 -2.50 -5.75 -4.81
N PHE A 20 -1.61 -4.91 -5.34
CA PHE A 20 -1.96 -3.86 -6.29
C PHE A 20 -2.52 -4.42 -7.60
N ASN A 21 -1.95 -5.52 -8.11
CA ASN A 21 -2.49 -6.22 -9.27
C ASN A 21 -3.89 -6.80 -9.03
N PHE A 22 -4.13 -7.35 -7.83
CA PHE A 22 -5.43 -7.92 -7.49
C PHE A 22 -6.51 -6.85 -7.31
N VAL A 23 -6.26 -5.83 -6.48
CA VAL A 23 -7.28 -4.83 -6.13
C VAL A 23 -7.59 -3.87 -7.27
N SER A 24 -6.63 -3.61 -8.17
CA SER A 24 -6.90 -2.83 -9.39
C SER A 24 -7.93 -3.53 -10.30
N LYS A 25 -7.85 -4.86 -10.42
CA LYS A 25 -8.83 -5.66 -11.18
C LYS A 25 -10.21 -5.70 -10.53
N LEU A 26 -10.30 -5.50 -9.22
CA LEU A 26 -11.57 -5.41 -8.49
C LEU A 26 -12.25 -4.03 -8.58
N GLY A 27 -11.58 -3.03 -9.19
CA GLY A 27 -12.13 -1.68 -9.35
C GLY A 27 -11.88 -0.75 -8.16
N TYR A 28 -10.96 -1.09 -7.26
CA TYR A 28 -10.48 -0.15 -6.25
C TYR A 28 -9.69 0.98 -6.90
N HIS A 29 -9.77 2.16 -6.30
CA HIS A 29 -9.12 3.37 -6.82
C HIS A 29 -7.84 3.71 -6.04
N ALA A 30 -7.73 3.19 -4.81
CA ALA A 30 -6.61 3.46 -3.93
C ALA A 30 -6.39 2.33 -2.92
N VAL A 31 -5.20 2.32 -2.33
CA VAL A 31 -4.83 1.43 -1.23
C VAL A 31 -4.39 2.26 -0.04
N GLU A 32 -4.85 1.88 1.14
CA GLU A 32 -4.33 2.37 2.43
C GLU A 32 -3.22 1.42 2.90
N LEU A 33 -2.08 1.97 3.33
CA LEU A 33 -0.91 1.17 3.71
C LEU A 33 -0.71 1.14 5.24
N ALA A 34 -0.56 -0.07 5.77
CA ALA A 34 -0.05 -0.36 7.11
C ALA A 34 1.46 -0.64 7.04
N PRO A 35 2.35 0.29 7.43
CA PRO A 35 3.78 0.15 7.20
C PRO A 35 4.41 -1.09 7.87
N PHE A 36 3.87 -1.53 9.01
CA PHE A 36 4.34 -2.73 9.71
C PHE A 36 4.20 -4.03 8.87
N THR A 37 3.43 -4.00 7.79
CA THR A 37 3.31 -5.13 6.85
C THR A 37 4.40 -5.12 5.76
N ILE A 38 5.17 -4.04 5.68
CA ILE A 38 6.18 -3.80 4.64
C ILE A 38 7.59 -3.86 5.24
N ILE A 39 7.76 -3.33 6.46
CA ILE A 39 9.03 -3.23 7.17
C ILE A 39 8.77 -3.25 8.68
N ASP A 40 9.78 -3.66 9.46
CA ASP A 40 9.68 -3.67 10.92
C ASP A 40 9.72 -2.26 11.53
N ASP A 41 10.55 -1.34 11.02
CA ASP A 41 10.63 0.07 11.47
C ASP A 41 10.26 1.04 10.33
N VAL A 42 9.24 1.86 10.53
CA VAL A 42 8.78 2.78 9.46
C VAL A 42 9.79 3.87 9.12
N ARG A 43 10.71 4.20 10.04
CA ARG A 43 11.75 5.22 9.85
C ARG A 43 12.83 4.75 8.88
N GLU A 44 12.96 3.45 8.68
CA GLU A 44 13.90 2.84 7.75
C GLU A 44 13.40 2.84 6.30
N VAL A 45 12.15 3.27 6.05
CA VAL A 45 11.63 3.39 4.69
C VAL A 45 12.30 4.57 3.99
N SER A 46 13.33 4.24 3.20
CA SER A 46 14.10 5.22 2.44
C SER A 46 13.22 6.00 1.44
N PRO A 47 13.62 7.22 1.06
CA PRO A 47 12.94 7.98 0.00
C PRO A 47 12.77 7.19 -1.31
N SER A 48 13.78 6.40 -1.70
CA SER A 48 13.72 5.58 -2.91
C SER A 48 12.72 4.43 -2.80
N LYS A 49 12.59 3.81 -1.62
CA LYS A 49 11.58 2.77 -1.36
C LYS A 49 10.17 3.36 -1.42
N ARG A 50 9.94 4.54 -0.84
CA ARG A 50 8.66 5.27 -0.93
C ARG A 50 8.28 5.54 -2.38
N GLU A 51 9.24 6.02 -3.17
CA GLU A 51 9.02 6.30 -4.59
C GLU A 51 8.73 5.03 -5.39
N ALA A 52 9.43 3.92 -5.09
CA ALA A 52 9.16 2.62 -5.71
C ALA A 52 7.74 2.12 -5.42
N ILE A 53 7.26 2.25 -4.18
CA ILE A 53 5.89 1.89 -3.79
C ILE A 53 4.87 2.76 -4.53
N ARG A 54 5.10 4.08 -4.58
CA ARG A 54 4.23 5.03 -5.30
C ARG A 54 4.15 4.72 -6.79
N ARG A 55 5.30 4.43 -7.42
CA ARG A 55 5.37 4.04 -8.84
C ARG A 55 4.63 2.73 -9.07
N LEU A 56 4.80 1.74 -8.21
CA LEU A 56 4.13 0.45 -8.30
C LEU A 56 2.60 0.60 -8.22
N ALA A 57 2.09 1.43 -7.31
CA ALA A 57 0.65 1.73 -7.23
C ALA A 57 0.15 2.41 -8.51
N THR A 58 0.90 3.42 -8.99
CA THR A 58 0.55 4.20 -10.19
C THR A 58 0.51 3.32 -11.45
N GLN A 59 1.43 2.37 -11.58
CA GLN A 59 1.46 1.40 -12.69
C GLN A 59 0.21 0.51 -12.73
N HIS A 60 -0.46 0.32 -11.60
CA HIS A 60 -1.72 -0.42 -11.48
C HIS A 60 -2.96 0.50 -11.48
N GLY A 61 -2.79 1.79 -11.79
CA GLY A 61 -3.90 2.76 -11.76
C GLY A 61 -4.41 3.09 -10.36
N LEU A 62 -3.67 2.73 -9.31
CA LEU A 62 -4.03 2.93 -7.91
C LEU A 62 -3.34 4.18 -7.34
N LYS A 63 -4.02 4.82 -6.38
CA LYS A 63 -3.42 5.83 -5.50
C LYS A 63 -3.07 5.24 -4.14
N ILE A 64 -2.23 5.93 -3.38
CA ILE A 64 -2.10 5.69 -1.94
C ILE A 64 -3.08 6.63 -1.24
N ALA A 65 -4.07 6.08 -0.53
CA ALA A 65 -5.12 6.86 0.14
C ALA A 65 -4.65 7.46 1.45
N GLY A 66 -3.77 6.74 2.16
CA GLY A 66 -3.31 7.11 3.49
C GLY A 66 -2.41 6.04 4.09
N LEU A 67 -1.97 6.32 5.30
CA LEU A 67 -1.20 5.42 6.15
C LEU A 67 -1.96 5.22 7.44
N HIS A 68 -1.90 4.02 8.00
CA HIS A 68 -2.43 3.72 9.32
C HIS A 68 -1.51 2.79 10.10
N TRP A 69 -1.73 2.65 11.42
CA TRP A 69 -0.91 1.81 12.29
C TRP A 69 0.59 2.18 12.29
N LEU A 70 0.90 3.48 12.17
CA LEU A 70 2.27 3.99 12.10
C LEU A 70 3.12 3.75 13.36
N LEU A 71 2.49 3.54 14.52
CA LEU A 71 3.18 3.45 15.82
C LEU A 71 3.13 2.05 16.43
N VAL A 72 2.89 1.03 15.62
CA VAL A 72 2.57 -0.31 16.10
C VAL A 72 3.79 -1.18 16.33
N LYS A 73 4.78 -1.12 15.44
CA LYS A 73 6.09 -1.79 15.54
C LYS A 73 7.09 -0.97 14.75
N PRO A 74 8.26 -0.74 15.36
CA PRO A 74 8.70 0.60 15.74
C PRO A 74 8.21 1.71 14.80
#